data_AF-A0A969FPL1-F1
#
_entry.id   AF-A0A969FPL1-F1
#
_cell.length_a   1.000
_cell.length_b   1.000
_cell.length_c   1.000
_cell.angle_alpha   90.00
_cell.angle_beta   90.00
_cell.angle_gamma   90.00
#
_symmetry.space_group_name_H-M   'P 1'
#
loop_
_entity.id
_entity.type
_entity.pdbx_description
1 polymer ?
#
loop_
_entity_poly.entity_id
_entity_poly.type
_entity_poly.pdbx_seq_one_letter_code
_entity_poly.pdbx_strand_id
1 'polypeptide(L)'
;MRLNTSSLEDLLAALPHLKPQIYFKSSLVALSHAMEDQILAGSSDDMPLAIATFQSERFYRLEAGRYARIAKQTPQVYVLSAPETEFQNGTRSYETIAFDPSEPLSREWNLVVLSERYGSCLICEERTHTPTASAPLLSNSSPDADPVRRFEGIWTFDRDVVVRAADLLLTRIEIYRPELAAKVAEARDRYGIAQRLDGLTAKTCPPARPLIDPDRTVMGIDPEPFAERLISYLQAGQYKLLKAYRSISAQER
;
A
#
# COMPACT_ATOMS: atom_id res chain seq x y z
N MET A 1 -17.58 -12.55 6.27
CA MET A 1 -18.30 -11.26 6.23
C MET A 1 -17.72 -10.48 5.06
N ARG A 2 -18.55 -9.88 4.20
CA ARG A 2 -18.07 -9.11 3.03
C ARG A 2 -18.02 -7.64 3.38
N LEU A 3 -16.95 -6.96 3.01
CA LEU A 3 -16.82 -5.52 3.16
C LEU A 3 -17.15 -4.84 1.83
N ASN A 4 -18.05 -3.87 1.87
CA ASN A 4 -18.56 -3.20 0.67
C ASN A 4 -17.97 -1.79 0.45
N THR A 5 -17.14 -1.30 1.37
CA THR A 5 -16.51 0.03 1.29
C THR A 5 -15.07 -0.07 0.83
N SER A 6 -14.59 0.92 0.08
CA SER A 6 -13.18 1.03 -0.30
C SER A 6 -12.34 1.51 0.89
N SER A 7 -11.12 0.99 1.07
CA SER A 7 -10.21 1.47 2.13
C SER A 7 -9.86 2.95 1.93
N LEU A 8 -9.82 3.42 0.68
CA LEU A 8 -9.60 4.81 0.35
C LEU A 8 -10.80 5.68 0.75
N GLU A 9 -12.02 5.21 0.49
CA GLU A 9 -13.25 5.91 0.90
C GLU A 9 -13.34 6.06 2.41
N ASP A 10 -13.09 4.97 3.16
CA ASP A 10 -13.09 5.00 4.63
C ASP A 10 -12.02 5.96 5.18
N LEU A 11 -10.83 5.99 4.56
CA LEU A 11 -9.77 6.92 4.94
C LEU A 11 -10.15 8.38 4.69
N LEU A 12 -10.75 8.69 3.54
CA LEU A 12 -11.19 10.03 3.18
C LEU A 12 -12.38 10.50 4.02
N ALA A 13 -13.28 9.59 4.39
CA ALA A 13 -14.36 9.87 5.34
C ALA A 13 -13.80 10.23 6.72
N ALA A 14 -12.77 9.53 7.18
CA ALA A 14 -12.10 9.82 8.45
C ALA A 14 -11.24 11.10 8.42
N LEU A 15 -10.63 11.42 7.26
CA LEU A 15 -9.73 12.55 7.08
C LEU A 15 -10.09 13.35 5.80
N PRO A 16 -11.15 14.18 5.84
CA PRO A 16 -11.69 14.84 4.63
C PRO A 16 -10.77 15.89 3.98
N HIS A 17 -9.70 16.30 4.67
CA HIS A 17 -8.73 17.26 4.17
C HIS A 17 -7.69 16.64 3.21
N LEU A 18 -7.60 15.30 3.18
CA LEU A 18 -6.70 14.59 2.27
C LEU A 18 -7.17 14.76 0.83
N LYS A 19 -6.20 14.93 -0.07
CA LYS A 19 -6.45 15.11 -1.50
C LYS A 19 -5.84 13.94 -2.28
N PRO A 20 -6.65 13.01 -2.78
CA PRO A 20 -6.17 11.92 -3.61
C PRO A 20 -5.47 12.42 -4.87
N GLN A 21 -4.44 11.69 -5.29
CA GLN A 21 -3.69 11.94 -6.51
C GLN A 21 -3.77 10.74 -7.44
N ILE A 22 -3.50 10.97 -8.72
CA ILE A 22 -3.44 9.91 -9.73
C ILE A 22 -2.01 9.39 -9.84
N TYR A 23 -1.88 8.07 -9.73
CA TYR A 23 -0.65 7.31 -9.89
C TYR A 23 -0.77 6.30 -11.03
N PHE A 24 0.35 5.98 -11.64
CA PHE A 24 0.46 4.89 -12.61
C PHE A 24 0.99 3.63 -11.94
N LYS A 25 0.68 2.45 -12.50
CA LYS A 25 1.17 1.14 -12.01
C LYS A 25 2.68 1.14 -11.75
N SER A 26 3.47 1.68 -12.67
CA SER A 26 4.93 1.75 -12.54
C SER A 26 5.38 2.57 -11.33
N SER A 27 4.70 3.69 -11.04
CA SER A 27 4.96 4.52 -9.87
C SER A 27 4.61 3.79 -8.58
N LEU A 28 3.47 3.08 -8.53
CA LEU A 28 3.05 2.33 -7.35
C LEU A 28 3.99 1.17 -7.03
N VAL A 29 4.45 0.43 -8.05
CA VAL A 29 5.45 -0.63 -7.89
C VAL A 29 6.76 -0.05 -7.34
N ALA A 30 7.23 1.07 -7.91
CA ALA A 30 8.47 1.71 -7.46
C ALA A 30 8.37 2.22 -6.01
N LEU A 31 7.25 2.84 -5.64
CA LEU A 31 6.96 3.28 -4.27
C LEU A 31 6.90 2.10 -3.30
N SER A 32 6.18 1.04 -3.67
CA SER A 32 6.02 -0.15 -2.82
C SER A 32 7.36 -0.80 -2.54
N HIS A 33 8.19 -1.03 -3.58
CA HIS A 33 9.52 -1.59 -3.39
C HIS A 33 10.43 -0.69 -2.54
N ALA A 34 10.38 0.63 -2.73
CA ALA A 34 11.17 1.56 -1.93
C ALA A 34 10.75 1.53 -0.45
N MET A 35 9.45 1.47 -0.16
CA MET A 35 8.90 1.33 1.20
C MET A 35 9.29 -0.01 1.84
N GLU A 36 9.16 -1.12 1.10
CA GLU A 36 9.53 -2.46 1.57
C GLU A 36 11.05 -2.57 1.83
N ASP A 37 11.86 -1.91 1.00
CA ASP A 37 13.30 -1.87 1.16
C ASP A 37 13.72 -1.06 2.40
N GLN A 38 12.93 -0.08 2.85
CA GLN A 38 13.16 0.58 4.13
C GLN A 38 13.01 -0.39 5.30
N ILE A 39 12.02 -1.30 5.24
CA ILE A 39 11.88 -2.35 6.26
C ILE A 39 13.09 -3.27 6.25
N LEU A 40 13.53 -3.69 5.05
CA LEU A 40 14.64 -4.64 4.90
C LEU A 40 16.01 -4.03 5.27
N ALA A 41 16.15 -2.71 5.14
CA ALA A 41 17.37 -1.97 5.50
C ALA A 41 17.34 -1.43 6.94
N GLY A 42 16.17 -1.44 7.59
CA GLY A 42 16.02 -1.02 8.96
C GLY A 42 16.75 -1.93 9.94
N SER A 43 16.97 -1.42 11.15
CA SER A 43 17.53 -2.21 12.23
C SER A 43 16.51 -3.25 12.70
N SER A 44 16.98 -4.43 13.12
CA SER A 44 16.10 -5.48 13.64
C SER A 44 15.33 -5.07 14.91
N ASP A 45 15.74 -3.98 15.57
CA ASP A 45 15.04 -3.41 16.72
C ASP A 45 13.80 -2.59 16.34
N ASP A 46 13.71 -2.06 15.11
CA ASP A 46 12.60 -1.18 14.69
C ASP A 46 11.28 -1.95 14.47
N MET A 47 11.37 -3.25 14.17
CA MET A 47 10.27 -4.21 13.95
C MET A 47 8.96 -3.57 13.46
N PRO A 48 8.90 -2.98 12.25
CA PRO A 48 7.72 -2.24 11.79
C PRO A 48 6.52 -3.16 11.51
N LEU A 49 5.30 -2.66 11.67
CA LEU A 49 4.08 -3.22 11.06
C LEU A 49 4.17 -3.10 9.55
N ALA A 50 3.86 -4.18 8.84
CA ALA A 50 3.69 -4.18 7.39
C ALA A 50 2.33 -4.81 7.03
N ILE A 51 1.47 -4.04 6.36
CA ILE A 51 0.19 -4.54 5.83
C ILE A 51 0.18 -4.28 4.34
N ALA A 52 0.00 -5.33 3.54
CA ALA A 52 -0.04 -5.23 2.09
C ALA A 52 -1.30 -5.87 1.53
N THR A 53 -1.95 -5.19 0.59
CA THR A 53 -3.12 -5.69 -0.13
C THR A 53 -2.78 -5.82 -1.61
N PHE A 54 -2.93 -7.04 -2.13
CA PHE A 54 -2.77 -7.36 -3.53
C PHE A 54 -4.13 -7.56 -4.19
N GLN A 55 -4.30 -6.96 -5.36
CA GLN A 55 -5.51 -7.10 -6.18
C GLN A 55 -5.82 -8.58 -6.51
N SER A 56 -4.78 -9.39 -6.75
CA SER A 56 -4.96 -10.82 -6.99
C SER A 56 -3.71 -11.66 -6.67
N GLU A 57 -3.93 -12.97 -6.47
CA GLU A 57 -2.91 -13.91 -6.01
C GLU A 57 -1.64 -13.93 -6.88
N ARG A 58 -1.77 -13.86 -8.22
CA ARG A 58 -0.61 -13.82 -9.13
C ARG A 58 0.36 -12.67 -8.83
N PHE A 59 -0.14 -11.51 -8.42
CA PHE A 59 0.70 -10.36 -8.10
C PHE A 59 1.44 -10.59 -6.78
N TYR A 60 0.76 -11.17 -5.79
CA TYR A 60 1.38 -11.58 -4.54
C TYR A 60 2.45 -12.66 -4.74
N ARG A 61 2.20 -13.68 -5.56
CA ARG A 61 3.19 -14.74 -5.86
C ARG A 61 4.50 -14.15 -6.42
N LEU A 62 4.37 -13.03 -7.15
CA LEU A 62 5.42 -12.08 -7.55
C LEU A 62 6.43 -11.81 -6.42
N GLU A 63 5.87 -11.40 -5.30
CA GLU A 63 6.56 -10.76 -4.18
C GLU A 63 6.67 -11.66 -2.95
N ALA A 64 6.14 -12.89 -2.97
CA ALA A 64 6.09 -13.79 -1.83
C ALA A 64 7.46 -14.01 -1.15
N GLY A 65 8.53 -14.08 -1.95
CA GLY A 65 9.91 -14.19 -1.46
C GLY A 65 10.38 -12.92 -0.72
N ARG A 66 9.90 -11.74 -1.13
CA ARG A 66 10.17 -10.48 -0.44
C ARG A 66 9.46 -10.41 0.91
N TYR A 67 8.18 -10.77 0.97
CA TYR A 67 7.43 -10.79 2.22
C TYR A 67 7.98 -11.84 3.20
N ALA A 68 8.53 -12.95 2.72
CA ALA A 68 9.25 -13.90 3.56
C ALA A 68 10.54 -13.32 4.18
N ARG A 69 11.19 -12.36 3.51
CA ARG A 69 12.34 -11.63 4.05
C ARG A 69 11.90 -10.56 5.05
N ILE A 70 10.83 -9.81 4.74
CA ILE A 70 10.23 -8.81 5.64
C ILE A 70 9.80 -9.46 6.95
N ALA A 71 9.17 -10.63 6.89
CA ALA A 71 8.75 -11.41 8.06
C ALA A 71 9.89 -11.89 8.97
N LYS A 72 11.15 -11.84 8.51
CA LYS A 72 12.31 -12.07 9.38
C LYS A 72 12.71 -10.83 10.18
N GLN A 73 12.30 -9.64 9.74
CA GLN A 73 12.58 -8.36 10.41
C GLN A 73 11.47 -7.95 11.37
N THR A 74 10.25 -8.43 11.16
CA THR A 74 9.10 -8.06 12.00
C THR A 74 8.10 -9.21 12.13
N PRO A 75 7.53 -9.43 13.33
CA PRO A 75 6.45 -10.39 13.54
C PRO A 75 5.09 -9.90 13.03
N GLN A 76 4.96 -8.60 12.74
CA GLN A 76 3.70 -7.93 12.40
C GLN A 76 3.57 -7.72 10.88
N VAL A 77 3.39 -8.82 10.14
CA VAL A 77 3.23 -8.81 8.69
C VAL A 77 1.91 -9.46 8.30
N TYR A 78 1.11 -8.73 7.52
CA TYR A 78 -0.21 -9.13 7.05
C TYR A 78 -0.31 -8.93 5.54
N VAL A 79 -0.64 -10.00 4.82
CA VAL A 79 -0.79 -9.98 3.37
C VAL A 79 -2.21 -10.38 2.99
N LEU A 80 -2.94 -9.43 2.41
CA LEU A 80 -4.28 -9.62 1.89
C LEU A 80 -4.23 -9.87 0.38
N SER A 81 -4.98 -10.85 -0.11
CA SER A 81 -5.13 -11.06 -1.56
C SER A 81 -6.47 -11.72 -1.91
N ALA A 82 -7.01 -11.39 -3.08
CA ALA A 82 -8.09 -12.16 -3.69
C ALA A 82 -7.52 -13.53 -4.14
N PRO A 83 -8.14 -14.65 -3.74
CA PRO A 83 -7.68 -15.97 -4.13
C PRO A 83 -8.04 -16.26 -5.59
N GLU A 84 -7.09 -16.83 -6.34
CA GLU A 84 -7.34 -17.34 -7.70
C GLU A 84 -7.26 -18.87 -7.73
N THR A 85 -6.32 -19.45 -6.96
CA THR A 85 -6.06 -20.89 -6.91
C THR A 85 -5.84 -21.36 -5.47
N GLU A 86 -4.62 -21.22 -4.95
CA GLU A 86 -4.20 -21.82 -3.67
C GLU A 86 -4.08 -20.81 -2.54
N PHE A 87 -4.26 -19.51 -2.82
CA PHE A 87 -4.18 -18.51 -1.77
C PHE A 87 -5.33 -18.68 -0.80
N GLN A 88 -4.99 -18.88 0.47
CA GLN A 88 -5.95 -19.12 1.53
C GLN A 88 -5.48 -18.45 2.82
N ASN A 89 -6.43 -18.31 3.76
CA ASN A 89 -6.10 -17.94 5.12
C ASN A 89 -5.07 -18.92 5.69
N GLY A 90 -3.98 -18.39 6.22
CA GLY A 90 -2.90 -19.20 6.72
C GLY A 90 -1.88 -18.41 7.52
N THR A 91 -1.19 -19.12 8.39
CA THR A 91 -0.07 -18.58 9.15
C THR A 91 1.18 -19.29 8.64
N ARG A 92 2.06 -18.53 7.98
CA ARG A 92 3.40 -19.00 7.56
C ARG A 92 4.44 -18.28 8.42
N SER A 93 5.47 -17.69 7.80
CA SER A 93 6.31 -16.69 8.45
C SER A 93 5.54 -15.37 8.70
N TYR A 94 4.42 -15.17 8.01
CA TYR A 94 3.51 -14.03 8.13
C TYR A 94 2.07 -14.49 7.92
N GLU A 95 1.09 -13.61 8.20
CA GLU A 95 -0.32 -13.93 8.04
C GLU A 95 -0.77 -13.69 6.59
N THR A 96 -1.38 -14.69 5.97
CA THR A 96 -2.12 -14.55 4.72
C THR A 96 -3.62 -14.45 5.01
N ILE A 97 -4.28 -13.51 4.36
CA ILE A 97 -5.70 -13.19 4.54
C ILE A 97 -6.38 -13.17 3.16
N ALA A 98 -7.18 -14.18 2.87
CA ALA A 98 -7.97 -14.26 1.67
C ALA A 98 -9.27 -13.45 1.84
N PHE A 99 -9.54 -12.55 0.89
CA PHE A 99 -10.81 -11.82 0.81
C PHE A 99 -11.58 -12.23 -0.44
N ASP A 100 -12.89 -11.98 -0.49
CA ASP A 100 -13.71 -12.36 -1.64
C ASP A 100 -13.35 -11.50 -2.86
N PRO A 101 -13.06 -12.07 -4.04
CA PRO A 101 -12.70 -11.31 -5.24
C PRO A 101 -13.75 -10.29 -5.71
N SER A 102 -15.00 -10.40 -5.25
CA SER A 102 -16.06 -9.42 -5.53
C SER A 102 -16.01 -8.17 -4.65
N GLU A 103 -15.18 -8.16 -3.60
CA GLU A 103 -15.03 -7.03 -2.69
C GLU A 103 -14.17 -5.90 -3.31
N PRO A 104 -14.33 -4.64 -2.85
CA PRO A 104 -13.56 -3.50 -3.36
C PRO A 104 -12.04 -3.68 -3.26
N LEU A 105 -11.55 -4.43 -2.25
CA LEU A 105 -10.13 -4.71 -2.07
C LEU A 105 -9.47 -5.36 -3.31
N SER A 106 -10.23 -6.06 -4.15
CA SER A 106 -9.72 -6.64 -5.40
C SER A 106 -9.22 -5.59 -6.40
N ARG A 107 -9.63 -4.33 -6.22
CA ARG A 107 -9.22 -3.17 -7.02
C ARG A 107 -8.25 -2.25 -6.28
N GLU A 108 -7.96 -2.55 -5.02
CA GLU A 108 -7.11 -1.71 -4.18
C GLU A 108 -5.63 -2.13 -4.26
N TRP A 109 -4.77 -1.14 -4.06
CA TRP A 109 -3.33 -1.29 -3.88
C TRP A 109 -2.96 -0.57 -2.59
N ASN A 110 -2.83 -1.34 -1.52
CA ASN A 110 -2.54 -0.80 -0.21
C ASN A 110 -1.21 -1.34 0.32
N LEU A 111 -0.35 -0.45 0.81
CA LEU A 111 0.83 -0.79 1.58
C LEU A 111 0.93 0.19 2.76
N VAL A 112 0.93 -0.35 3.98
CA VAL A 112 1.12 0.43 5.20
C VAL A 112 2.34 -0.11 5.91
N VAL A 113 3.30 0.78 6.18
CA VAL A 113 4.47 0.51 6.99
C VAL A 113 4.44 1.45 8.19
N LEU A 114 4.47 0.91 9.40
CA LEU A 114 4.42 1.72 10.62
C LEU A 114 5.35 1.15 11.68
N SER A 115 6.32 1.93 12.13
CA SER A 115 7.13 1.64 13.32
C SER A 115 6.85 2.67 14.41
N GLU A 116 7.55 2.56 15.54
CA GLU A 116 7.54 3.59 16.58
C GLU A 116 8.12 4.93 16.08
N ARG A 117 9.08 4.89 15.15
CA ARG A 117 9.85 6.06 14.72
C ARG A 117 9.35 6.69 13.43
N TYR A 118 8.87 5.87 12.51
CA TYR A 118 8.42 6.30 11.19
C TYR A 118 7.12 5.63 10.77
N GLY A 119 6.53 6.16 9.72
CA GLY A 119 5.38 5.56 9.06
C GLY A 119 5.31 6.02 7.62
N SER A 120 4.87 5.15 6.74
CA SER A 120 4.55 5.47 5.36
C SER A 120 3.35 4.64 4.93
N CYS A 121 2.46 5.24 4.16
CA CYS A 121 1.35 4.50 3.59
C CYS A 121 1.12 4.87 2.14
N LEU A 122 0.63 3.89 1.41
CA LEU A 122 0.09 3.99 0.07
C LEU A 122 -1.28 3.35 0.13
N ILE A 123 -2.35 4.13 -0.01
CA ILE A 123 -3.74 3.64 -0.04
C ILE A 123 -4.33 4.09 -1.35
N CYS A 124 -4.48 3.16 -2.29
CA CYS A 124 -4.89 3.44 -3.66
C CYS A 124 -5.98 2.51 -4.12
N GLU A 125 -6.85 3.01 -5.00
CA GLU A 125 -7.85 2.23 -5.71
C GLU A 125 -7.67 2.43 -7.21
N GLU A 126 -7.77 1.36 -7.97
CA GLU A 126 -7.78 1.43 -9.42
C GLU A 126 -9.04 2.12 -9.94
N ARG A 127 -8.85 3.14 -10.78
CA ARG A 127 -9.93 3.76 -11.54
C ARG A 127 -10.33 2.84 -12.68
N THR A 128 -11.51 2.24 -12.61
CA THR A 128 -12.10 1.62 -13.79
C THR A 128 -12.45 2.73 -14.78
N HIS A 129 -11.83 2.71 -15.96
CA HIS A 129 -12.26 3.58 -17.04
C HIS A 129 -13.74 3.27 -17.30
N THR A 130 -14.64 4.19 -16.94
CA THR A 130 -15.97 4.22 -17.53
C THR A 130 -15.72 4.51 -19.01
N PRO A 131 -16.12 3.61 -19.93
CA PRO A 131 -16.00 3.91 -21.34
C PRO A 131 -16.97 5.06 -21.62
N THR A 132 -16.46 6.29 -21.66
CA THR A 132 -17.14 7.37 -22.36
C THR A 132 -17.39 6.86 -23.77
N ALA A 133 -18.65 6.95 -24.24
CA ALA A 133 -19.20 6.29 -25.44
C ALA A 133 -18.58 6.71 -26.80
N SER A 134 -17.29 7.07 -26.82
CA SER A 134 -16.57 7.61 -27.97
C SER A 134 -15.09 7.23 -27.93
N ALA A 135 -14.76 5.98 -27.63
CA ALA A 135 -13.45 5.41 -27.92
C ALA A 135 -13.65 4.06 -28.63
N PRO A 136 -13.06 3.83 -29.82
CA PRO A 136 -13.29 2.61 -30.58
C PRO A 136 -12.76 1.40 -29.80
N LEU A 137 -13.57 0.35 -29.79
CA LEU A 137 -13.29 -0.98 -29.24
C LEU A 137 -12.02 -1.56 -29.85
N LEU A 138 -10.89 -1.39 -29.16
CA LEU A 138 -9.70 -2.24 -29.32
C LEU A 138 -9.51 -3.04 -28.02
N SER A 139 -10.51 -3.87 -27.67
CA SER A 139 -10.50 -4.66 -26.44
C SER A 139 -9.93 -6.07 -26.69
N ASN A 140 -8.68 -6.18 -27.12
CA ASN A 140 -7.95 -7.46 -27.16
C ASN A 140 -6.58 -7.39 -26.43
N SER A 141 -6.39 -6.40 -25.55
CA SER A 141 -5.17 -6.27 -24.76
C SER A 141 -5.27 -7.14 -23.50
N SER A 142 -4.27 -7.98 -23.26
CA SER A 142 -4.14 -8.76 -22.01
C SER A 142 -4.19 -7.84 -20.78
N PRO A 143 -4.72 -8.29 -19.62
CA PRO A 143 -4.87 -7.48 -18.39
C PRO A 143 -3.54 -6.95 -17.82
N ASP A 144 -2.40 -7.38 -18.37
CA ASP A 144 -1.06 -6.98 -17.95
C ASP A 144 -0.39 -5.99 -18.92
N ALA A 145 -0.98 -5.75 -20.10
CA ALA A 145 -0.41 -4.93 -21.17
C ALA A 145 -1.01 -3.53 -21.28
N ASP A 146 -1.75 -3.05 -20.28
CA ASP A 146 -2.35 -1.72 -20.34
C ASP A 146 -1.51 -0.67 -19.57
N PRO A 147 -0.66 0.13 -20.25
CA PRO A 147 0.04 1.26 -19.65
C PRO A 147 -0.91 2.40 -19.21
N VAL A 148 -2.23 2.26 -19.39
CA VAL A 148 -3.24 3.26 -19.05
C VAL A 148 -3.88 3.02 -17.67
N ARG A 149 -3.55 1.93 -16.96
CA ARG A 149 -4.09 1.69 -15.60
C ARG A 149 -3.70 2.84 -14.65
N ARG A 150 -4.71 3.56 -14.20
CA ARG A 150 -4.61 4.70 -13.29
C ARG A 150 -5.16 4.31 -11.94
N PHE A 151 -4.44 4.69 -10.91
CA PHE A 151 -4.82 4.50 -9.53
C PHE A 151 -5.03 5.86 -8.92
N GLU A 152 -6.11 6.02 -8.18
CA GLU A 152 -6.30 7.19 -7.34
C GLU A 152 -5.99 6.81 -5.90
N GLY A 153 -5.28 7.65 -5.16
CA GLY A 153 -5.02 7.36 -3.77
C GLY A 153 -4.20 8.39 -3.03
N ILE A 154 -3.77 8.00 -1.84
CA ILE A 154 -2.92 8.79 -0.94
C ILE A 154 -1.61 8.04 -0.75
N TRP A 155 -0.50 8.72 -1.05
CA TRP A 155 0.82 8.35 -0.56
C TRP A 155 1.31 9.43 0.40
N THR A 156 1.75 9.04 1.60
CA THR A 156 2.24 9.99 2.59
C THR A 156 3.16 9.35 3.63
N PHE A 157 3.96 10.19 4.28
CA PHE A 157 4.73 9.89 5.49
C PHE A 157 4.11 10.51 6.74
N ASP A 158 2.95 11.18 6.61
CA ASP A 158 2.26 11.76 7.75
C ASP A 158 1.79 10.65 8.69
N ARG A 159 2.41 10.60 9.87
CA ARG A 159 2.17 9.56 10.86
C ARG A 159 0.72 9.44 11.27
N ASP A 160 -0.03 10.53 11.37
CA ASP A 160 -1.41 10.49 11.83
C ASP A 160 -2.32 9.88 10.75
N VAL A 161 -2.02 10.14 9.47
CA VAL A 161 -2.66 9.46 8.33
C VAL A 161 -2.31 7.98 8.28
N VAL A 162 -1.02 7.64 8.46
CA VAL A 162 -0.54 6.25 8.44
C VAL A 162 -1.16 5.43 9.58
N VAL A 163 -1.26 6.00 10.79
CA VAL A 163 -1.91 5.36 11.94
C VAL A 163 -3.40 5.11 11.65
N ARG A 164 -4.10 6.07 11.05
CA ARG A 164 -5.50 5.88 10.64
C ARG A 164 -5.65 4.78 9.60
N ALA A 165 -4.79 4.76 8.58
CA ALA A 165 -4.80 3.73 7.55
C ALA A 165 -4.48 2.34 8.13
N ALA A 166 -3.51 2.25 9.04
CA ALA A 166 -3.16 1.01 9.74
C ALA A 166 -4.35 0.46 10.53
N ASP A 167 -5.02 1.30 11.31
CA ASP A 167 -6.18 0.89 12.10
C ASP A 167 -7.36 0.41 11.25
N LEU A 168 -7.65 1.11 10.14
CA LEU A 168 -8.67 0.68 9.19
C LEU A 168 -8.37 -0.72 8.65
N LEU A 169 -7.15 -0.96 8.16
CA LEU A 169 -6.77 -2.27 7.61
C LEU A 169 -6.71 -3.36 8.68
N LEU A 170 -6.21 -3.06 9.89
CA LEU A 170 -6.20 -4.01 11.01
C LEU A 170 -7.62 -4.41 11.43
N THR A 171 -8.55 -3.46 11.46
CA THR A 171 -9.96 -3.73 11.73
C THR A 171 -10.56 -4.65 10.67
N ARG A 172 -10.24 -4.43 9.38
CA ARG A 172 -10.65 -5.34 8.29
C ARG A 172 -10.04 -6.74 8.45
N ILE A 173 -8.76 -6.84 8.80
CA ILE A 173 -8.08 -8.11 9.06
C ILE A 173 -8.78 -8.90 10.17
N GLU A 174 -9.16 -8.24 11.28
CA GLU A 174 -9.91 -8.89 12.37
C GLU A 174 -11.28 -9.41 11.91
N ILE A 175 -11.95 -8.71 10.98
CA ILE A 175 -13.24 -9.17 10.40
C ILE A 175 -13.03 -10.42 9.53
N TYR A 176 -11.98 -10.47 8.73
CA TYR A 176 -11.68 -11.63 7.88
C TYR A 176 -11.15 -12.83 8.68
N ARG A 177 -10.34 -12.57 9.71
CA ARG A 177 -9.68 -13.58 10.54
C ARG A 177 -9.76 -13.20 12.03
N PRO A 178 -10.90 -13.45 12.69
CA PRO A 178 -11.11 -13.13 14.11
C PRO A 178 -10.08 -13.79 15.04
N GLU A 179 -9.49 -14.92 14.64
CA GLU A 179 -8.43 -15.59 15.39
C GLU A 179 -7.14 -14.75 15.53
N LEU A 180 -6.94 -13.72 14.68
CA LEU A 180 -5.80 -12.81 14.76
C LEU A 180 -6.01 -11.64 15.73
N ALA A 181 -7.17 -11.53 16.38
CA ALA A 181 -7.50 -10.40 17.27
C ALA A 181 -6.43 -10.12 18.34
N ALA A 182 -5.85 -11.16 18.94
CA ALA A 182 -4.78 -10.98 19.93
C ALA A 182 -3.50 -10.37 19.32
N LYS A 183 -3.11 -10.83 18.12
CA LYS A 183 -1.93 -10.33 17.39
C LYS A 183 -2.14 -8.89 16.90
N VAL A 184 -3.36 -8.58 16.47
CA VAL A 184 -3.75 -7.24 16.05
C VAL A 184 -3.80 -6.28 17.24
N ALA A 185 -4.30 -6.72 18.40
CA ALA A 185 -4.26 -5.93 19.63
C ALA A 185 -2.83 -5.61 20.06
N GLU A 186 -1.90 -6.58 19.99
CA GLU A 186 -0.47 -6.35 20.23
C GLU A 186 0.11 -5.32 19.26
N ALA A 187 -0.26 -5.37 17.98
CA ALA A 187 0.15 -4.37 17.00
C ALA A 187 -0.37 -2.96 17.36
N ARG A 188 -1.66 -2.85 17.71
CA ARG A 188 -2.26 -1.57 18.08
C ARG A 188 -1.58 -0.95 19.30
N ASP A 189 -1.21 -1.77 20.29
CA ASP A 189 -0.51 -1.32 21.49
C ASP A 189 0.94 -0.90 21.18
N ARG A 190 1.73 -1.77 20.52
CA ARG A 190 3.14 -1.50 20.20
C ARG A 190 3.35 -0.20 19.44
N TYR A 191 2.53 0.08 18.42
CA TYR A 191 2.71 1.28 17.60
C TYR A 191 1.91 2.50 18.08
N GLY A 192 1.26 2.39 19.25
CA GLY A 192 0.51 3.47 19.86
C GLY A 192 -0.71 3.92 19.05
N ILE A 193 -1.35 2.99 18.33
CA ILE A 193 -2.44 3.28 17.39
C ILE A 193 -3.65 3.84 18.16
N ALA A 194 -4.13 3.14 19.18
CA ALA A 194 -5.31 3.55 19.94
C ALA A 194 -5.12 4.93 20.59
N GLN A 195 -3.99 5.14 21.26
CA GLN A 195 -3.68 6.39 21.98
C GLN A 195 -3.60 7.59 21.02
N ARG A 196 -3.05 7.38 19.82
CA ARG A 196 -2.98 8.42 18.77
C ARG A 196 -4.36 8.75 18.21
N LEU A 197 -5.21 7.75 17.97
CA LEU A 197 -6.56 7.95 17.45
C LEU A 197 -7.43 8.71 18.45
N ASP A 198 -7.34 8.41 19.75
CA ASP A 198 -8.02 9.15 20.82
C ASP A 198 -7.55 10.62 20.88
N GLY A 199 -6.24 10.85 20.68
CA GLY A 199 -5.69 12.21 20.58
C GLY A 199 -6.17 12.98 19.35
N LEU A 200 -6.49 12.30 18.25
CA LEU A 200 -7.03 12.90 17.03
C LEU A 200 -8.52 13.24 17.16
N THR A 201 -9.30 12.42 17.88
CA THR A 201 -10.73 12.71 18.13
C THR A 201 -10.91 13.80 19.18
N ALA A 202 -10.03 13.90 20.18
CA ALA A 202 -10.02 14.96 21.17
C ALA A 202 -9.59 16.33 20.61
N LYS A 203 -8.81 16.35 19.52
CA LYS A 203 -8.42 17.57 18.80
C LYS A 203 -9.47 17.93 17.74
N THR A 204 -10.54 18.59 18.16
CA THR A 204 -11.32 19.43 17.25
C THR A 204 -10.42 20.56 16.72
N CYS A 205 -10.06 20.46 15.43
CA CYS A 205 -9.37 21.45 14.59
C CYS A 205 -8.40 22.43 15.29
N PRO A 206 -7.08 22.19 15.25
CA PRO A 206 -6.13 23.30 15.18
C PRO A 206 -6.11 23.87 13.74
N PRO A 207 -5.88 25.19 13.56
CA PRO A 207 -5.74 25.78 12.23
C PRO A 207 -4.57 25.15 11.49
N ALA A 208 -4.71 25.08 10.16
CA ALA A 208 -3.70 24.56 9.23
C ALA A 208 -2.31 25.14 9.54
N ARG A 209 -1.45 24.35 10.19
CA ARG A 209 -0.03 24.66 10.28
C ARG A 209 0.59 24.38 8.91
N PRO A 210 1.48 25.26 8.42
CA PRO A 210 2.15 25.03 7.14
C PRO A 210 2.88 23.69 7.15
N LEU A 211 2.74 22.94 6.05
CA LEU A 211 3.22 21.58 5.82
C LEU A 211 4.76 21.43 5.80
N ILE A 212 5.52 22.49 6.13
CA ILE A 212 6.98 22.47 6.08
C ILE A 212 7.48 23.25 7.29
N ASP A 213 7.80 22.52 8.35
CA ASP A 213 8.67 22.99 9.42
C ASP A 213 10.09 22.49 9.08
N PRO A 214 11.01 23.36 8.60
CA PRO A 214 12.33 22.93 8.13
C PRO A 214 13.20 22.34 9.24
N ASP A 215 12.79 22.48 10.51
CA ASP A 215 13.50 21.98 11.68
C ASP A 215 12.89 20.67 12.25
N ARG A 216 11.78 20.19 11.66
CA ARG A 216 11.36 18.79 11.86
C ARG A 216 12.17 17.93 10.91
N THR A 217 13.32 17.47 11.38
CA THR A 217 13.96 16.25 10.85
C THR A 217 12.85 15.23 10.61
N VAL A 218 12.57 14.90 9.35
CA VAL A 218 11.56 13.92 8.96
C VAL A 218 11.89 12.63 9.71
N MET A 219 11.18 12.39 10.80
CA MET A 219 11.11 11.13 11.54
C MET A 219 12.43 10.40 11.81
N GLY A 220 13.52 11.08 12.20
CA GLY A 220 14.74 10.43 12.71
C GLY A 220 15.31 9.29 11.85
N ILE A 221 14.96 9.28 10.55
CA ILE A 221 15.37 8.33 9.53
C ILE A 221 15.77 9.18 8.34
N ASP A 222 16.97 8.93 7.86
CA ASP A 222 17.48 9.57 6.66
C ASP A 222 16.57 9.23 5.46
N PRO A 223 15.91 10.21 4.81
CA PRO A 223 15.07 9.96 3.64
C PRO A 223 15.89 9.64 2.39
N GLU A 224 17.20 9.89 2.39
CA GLU A 224 18.07 9.76 1.21
C GLU A 224 18.09 8.33 0.64
N PRO A 225 18.27 7.24 1.43
CA PRO A 225 18.23 5.88 0.89
C PRO A 225 16.88 5.50 0.28
N PHE A 226 15.78 6.05 0.80
CA PHE A 226 14.45 5.85 0.21
C PHE A 226 14.33 6.57 -1.12
N ALA A 227 14.74 7.84 -1.18
CA ALA A 227 14.67 8.65 -2.38
C ALA A 227 15.53 8.05 -3.51
N GLU A 228 16.76 7.62 -3.20
CA GLU A 228 17.65 6.96 -4.17
C GLU A 228 17.04 5.68 -4.75
N ARG A 229 16.45 4.82 -3.90
CA ARG A 229 15.79 3.59 -4.34
C ARG A 229 14.57 3.89 -5.20
N LEU A 230 13.75 4.85 -4.79
CA LEU A 230 12.58 5.28 -5.56
C LEU A 230 12.98 5.78 -6.94
N ILE A 231 13.99 6.65 -7.03
CA ILE A 231 14.53 7.16 -8.30
C ILE A 231 15.05 6.01 -9.15
N SER A 232 15.82 5.09 -8.56
CA SER A 232 16.37 3.93 -9.26
C SER A 232 15.28 3.05 -9.86
N TYR A 233 14.20 2.79 -9.11
CA TYR A 233 13.06 2.01 -9.61
C TYR A 233 12.28 2.73 -10.71
N LEU A 234 12.04 4.04 -10.57
CA LEU A 234 11.41 4.84 -11.60
C LEU A 234 12.23 4.84 -12.89
N GLN A 235 13.55 5.05 -12.80
CA GLN A 235 14.47 5.02 -13.94
C GLN A 235 14.50 3.64 -14.61
N ALA A 236 14.60 2.56 -13.84
CA ALA A 236 14.55 1.20 -14.37
C ALA A 236 13.23 0.91 -15.09
N GLY A 237 12.10 1.42 -14.57
CA GLY A 237 10.80 1.36 -15.20
C GLY A 237 10.76 2.10 -16.55
N GLN A 238 11.22 3.34 -16.59
CA GLN A 238 11.29 4.15 -17.82
C GLN A 238 12.19 3.51 -18.88
N TYR A 239 13.33 2.95 -18.48
CA TYR A 239 14.24 2.26 -19.39
C TYR A 239 13.60 1.02 -20.03
N LYS A 240 12.89 0.20 -19.24
CA LYS A 240 12.15 -0.96 -19.77
C LYS A 240 11.11 -0.55 -20.81
N LEU A 241 10.38 0.53 -20.54
CA LEU A 241 9.37 1.09 -21.44
C LEU A 241 10.01 1.54 -22.78
N LEU A 242 11.10 2.32 -22.72
CA LEU A 242 11.84 2.75 -23.90
C LEU A 242 12.39 1.57 -24.72
N LYS A 243 12.88 0.52 -24.05
CA LYS A 243 13.37 -0.69 -24.72
C LYS A 243 12.24 -1.44 -25.43
N ALA A 244 11.07 -1.55 -24.81
CA ALA A 244 9.88 -2.17 -25.41
C ALA A 244 9.41 -1.38 -26.64
N TYR A 245 9.36 -0.04 -26.56
CA TYR A 245 9.03 0.79 -27.71
C TYR A 245 10.01 0.61 -28.87
N ARG A 246 11.32 0.57 -28.58
CA ARG A 246 12.35 0.32 -29.60
C ARG A 246 12.19 -1.04 -30.27
N SER A 247 11.82 -2.10 -29.53
CA SER A 247 11.59 -3.41 -30.12
C SER A 247 10.34 -3.46 -31.01
N ILE A 248 9.26 -2.76 -30.62
CA ILE A 248 8.02 -2.69 -31.41
C ILE A 248 8.28 -1.92 -32.71
N SER A 249 8.89 -0.73 -32.63
CA SER A 249 9.22 0.06 -33.83
C SER A 249 10.25 -0.61 -34.76
N ALA A 250 11.03 -1.57 -34.25
CA ALA A 250 11.95 -2.38 -35.06
C ALA A 250 11.25 -3.57 -35.75
N GLN A 251 10.11 -4.03 -35.24
CA GLN A 251 9.29 -5.10 -35.86
C GLN A 251 8.27 -4.56 -36.88
N GLU A 252 7.95 -3.27 -36.82
CA GLU A 252 7.05 -2.59 -37.77
C GLU A 252 7.76 -2.05 -39.04
N ARG A 253 9.07 -2.27 -39.17
CA ARG A 253 9.88 -1.94 -40.37
C ARG A 253 10.24 -3.18 -41.16
#